data_AF-A0A0H3J0I8-F1
#
_entry.id   AF-A0A0H3J0I8-F1
#
_cell.length_a   1.000
_cell.length_b   1.000
_cell.length_c   1.000
_cell.angle_alpha   90.00
_cell.angle_beta   90.00
_cell.angle_gamma   90.00
#
_symmetry.space_group_name_H-M   'P 1'
#
loop_
_entity.id
_entity.type
_entity.pdbx_description
1 polymer ?
#
loop_
_entity_poly.entity_id
_entity_poly.type
_entity_poly.pdbx_seq_one_letter_code
_entity_poly.pdbx_strand_id
1 'polypeptide(L)'
;MDHKKLLQRLSFAGVFVGFTISGFLYKYLGISEHKSSLIVIAICIVIFLSIIMYLIYKKHYLGALILFLPMLPVFIGIVGTYIGNMYMIIGGLVGFFIVGIAIIKIASKYIPK
;
A
#
# COMPACT_ATOMS: atom_id res chain seq x y z
N MET A 1 11.58 -23.30 7.24
CA MET A 1 12.09 -21.90 7.15
C MET A 1 10.92 -20.98 7.46
N ASP A 2 10.98 -20.20 8.54
CA ASP A 2 9.82 -19.42 9.03
C ASP A 2 9.27 -18.46 7.96
N HIS A 3 8.08 -18.75 7.45
CA HIS A 3 7.38 -17.92 6.45
C HIS A 3 7.27 -16.45 6.87
N LYS A 4 7.20 -16.17 8.19
CA LYS A 4 7.19 -14.81 8.75
C LYS A 4 8.48 -14.02 8.48
N LYS A 5 9.66 -14.65 8.59
CA LYS A 5 10.96 -14.01 8.35
C LYS A 5 11.19 -13.76 6.87
N LEU A 6 10.70 -14.65 6.00
CA LEU A 6 10.73 -14.47 4.55
C LEU A 6 9.87 -13.27 4.12
N LEU A 7 8.65 -13.17 4.66
CA LEU A 7 7.73 -12.08 4.35
C LEU A 7 8.31 -10.72 4.74
N GLN A 8 8.89 -10.62 5.95
CA GLN A 8 9.57 -9.39 6.41
C GLN A 8 10.71 -8.98 5.48
N ARG A 9 11.57 -9.93 5.09
CA ARG A 9 12.70 -9.65 4.18
C ARG A 9 12.22 -9.18 2.80
N LEU A 10 11.15 -9.79 2.27
CA LEU A 10 10.53 -9.38 1.02
C LEU A 10 9.92 -7.98 1.11
N SER A 11 9.29 -7.63 2.23
CA SER A 11 8.75 -6.28 2.46
C SER A 11 9.87 -5.23 2.52
N PHE A 12 10.94 -5.48 3.26
CA PHE A 12 12.10 -4.58 3.31
C PHE A 12 12.78 -4.43 1.95
N ALA A 13 12.95 -5.53 1.21
CA ALA A 13 13.49 -5.49 -0.14
C ALA A 13 12.60 -4.66 -1.09
N GLY A 14 11.28 -4.81 -1.02
CA GLY A 14 10.34 -4.03 -1.82
C GLY A 14 10.43 -2.53 -1.57
N VAL A 15 10.52 -2.11 -0.30
CA VAL A 15 10.71 -0.70 0.06
C VAL A 15 12.05 -0.17 -0.48
N PHE A 16 13.12 -0.94 -0.31
CA PHE A 16 14.45 -0.54 -0.77
C PHE A 16 14.53 -0.42 -2.29
N VAL A 17 13.92 -1.37 -3.02
CA VAL A 17 13.79 -1.30 -4.48
C VAL A 17 12.96 -0.09 -4.91
N GLY A 18 11.85 0.20 -4.22
CA GLY A 18 11.04 1.40 -4.49
C GLY A 18 11.83 2.71 -4.32
N PHE A 19 12.61 2.83 -3.25
CA PHE A 19 13.51 3.98 -3.03
C PHE A 19 14.58 4.08 -4.12
N THR A 20 15.15 2.94 -4.52
CA THR A 20 16.20 2.89 -5.54
C THR A 20 15.67 3.30 -6.91
N ILE A 21 14.48 2.82 -7.29
CA ILE A 21 13.80 3.20 -8.54
C ILE A 21 13.43 4.69 -8.52
N SER A 22 12.92 5.21 -7.40
CA SER A 22 12.62 6.64 -7.26
C SER A 22 13.86 7.52 -7.42
N GLY A 23 14.98 7.12 -6.80
CA GLY A 23 16.27 7.80 -6.94
C GLY A 23 16.85 7.71 -8.36
N PHE A 24 16.65 6.57 -9.04
CA PHE A 24 17.06 6.41 -10.44
C PHE A 24 16.25 7.33 -11.37
N LEU A 25 14.93 7.39 -11.21
CA LEU A 25 14.05 8.28 -11.98
C LEU A 25 14.41 9.76 -11.78
N TYR A 26 14.75 10.16 -10.55
CA TYR A 26 15.22 11.51 -10.24
C TYR A 26 16.53 11.83 -10.98
N LYS A 27 17.53 10.95 -10.86
CA LYS A 27 18.89 11.18 -11.37
C LYS A 27 19.00 11.08 -12.89
N TYR A 28 18.26 10.17 -13.53
CA TYR A 28 18.40 9.89 -14.96
C TYR A 28 17.44 10.66 -15.87
N LEU A 29 16.24 11.00 -15.39
CA LEU A 29 15.23 11.69 -16.21
C LEU A 29 15.13 13.19 -15.89
N GLY A 30 15.89 13.69 -14.90
CA GLY A 30 15.81 15.10 -14.46
C GLY A 30 14.43 15.48 -13.92
N ILE A 31 13.61 14.48 -13.59
CA ILE A 31 12.26 14.65 -13.06
C ILE A 31 12.41 15.05 -11.59
N SER A 32 11.92 16.24 -11.21
CA SER A 32 11.87 16.70 -9.81
C SER A 32 11.43 15.60 -8.84
N GLU A 33 12.03 15.49 -7.65
CA GLU A 33 11.81 14.40 -6.68
C GLU A 33 10.32 14.11 -6.41
N HIS A 34 9.48 15.14 -6.36
CA HIS A 34 8.03 14.99 -6.16
C HIS A 34 7.33 14.23 -7.31
N LYS A 35 7.78 14.43 -8.55
CA LYS A 35 7.20 13.78 -9.74
C LYS A 35 7.68 12.34 -9.89
N SER A 36 8.94 12.04 -9.54
CA SER A 36 9.45 10.65 -9.58
C SER A 36 8.77 9.79 -8.51
N SER A 37 8.56 10.32 -7.30
CA SER A 37 7.80 9.64 -6.25
C SER A 37 6.35 9.38 -6.66
N LEU A 38 5.69 10.33 -7.34
CA LEU A 38 4.32 10.17 -7.83
C LEU A 38 4.20 9.04 -8.87
N ILE A 39 5.17 8.92 -9.78
CA ILE A 39 5.19 7.85 -10.78
C ILE A 39 5.31 6.48 -10.11
N VAL A 40 6.21 6.34 -9.13
CA VAL A 40 6.38 5.06 -8.39
C VAL A 40 5.09 4.70 -7.63
N ILE A 41 4.47 5.67 -6.96
CA ILE A 41 3.20 5.47 -6.26
C ILE A 41 2.09 5.04 -7.23
N ALA A 42 1.99 5.68 -8.40
CA ALA A 42 1.01 5.32 -9.42
C ALA A 42 1.21 3.88 -9.92
N ILE A 43 2.45 3.46 -10.18
CA ILE A 43 2.77 2.07 -10.57
C ILE A 43 2.35 1.09 -9.46
N CYS A 44 2.66 1.39 -8.20
CA CYS A 44 2.26 0.55 -7.08
C CYS A 44 0.73 0.41 -6.96
N ILE A 45 -0.02 1.50 -7.15
CA ILE A 45 -1.49 1.50 -7.14
C ILE A 45 -2.03 0.59 -8.24
N VAL A 46 -1.51 0.69 -9.46
CA VAL A 46 -1.95 -0.14 -10.61
C VAL A 46 -1.70 -1.62 -10.35
N ILE A 47 -0.51 -1.99 -9.88
CA ILE A 47 -0.17 -3.37 -9.53
C ILE A 47 -1.11 -3.89 -8.43
N PHE A 48 -1.36 -3.08 -7.39
CA PHE A 48 -2.20 -3.47 -6.28
C PHE A 48 -3.66 -3.68 -6.69
N LEU A 49 -4.23 -2.76 -7.49
CA LEU A 49 -5.57 -2.93 -8.06
C LEU A 49 -5.66 -4.17 -8.95
N SER A 50 -4.61 -4.48 -9.70
CA SER A 50 -4.56 -5.69 -10.53
C SER A 50 -4.61 -6.96 -9.68
N ILE A 51 -3.94 -6.98 -8.52
CA ILE A 51 -4.01 -8.09 -7.56
C ILE A 51 -5.43 -8.24 -6.97
N ILE A 52 -6.07 -7.13 -6.61
CA ILE A 52 -7.46 -7.15 -6.11
C ILE A 52 -8.40 -7.72 -7.18
N MET A 53 -8.32 -7.22 -8.41
CA MET A 53 -9.14 -7.70 -9.53
C MET A 53 -8.91 -9.19 -9.79
N TYR A 54 -7.66 -9.66 -9.70
CA TYR A 54 -7.33 -11.08 -9.79
C TYR A 54 -7.99 -11.92 -8.68
N LEU A 55 -7.98 -11.45 -7.43
CA LEU A 55 -8.64 -12.14 -6.32
C LEU A 55 -10.16 -12.19 -6.46
N ILE A 56 -10.77 -11.11 -6.96
CA ILE A 56 -12.20 -11.05 -7.29
C ILE A 56 -12.53 -12.06 -8.40
N TYR A 57 -11.71 -12.12 -9.46
CA TYR A 57 -11.88 -13.08 -10.55
C TYR A 57 -11.79 -14.53 -10.05
N LYS A 58 -10.89 -14.82 -9.10
CA LYS A 58 -10.78 -16.11 -8.42
C LYS A 58 -11.87 -16.36 -7.36
N LYS A 59 -12.85 -15.47 -7.22
CA LYS A 59 -13.95 -15.52 -6.24
C LYS A 59 -13.49 -15.48 -4.77
N HIS A 60 -12.27 -15.01 -4.50
CA HIS A 60 -11.74 -14.80 -3.15
C HIS A 60 -12.12 -13.40 -2.63
N TYR A 61 -13.42 -13.13 -2.53
CA TYR A 61 -13.95 -11.79 -2.21
C TYR A 61 -13.51 -11.28 -0.83
N LEU A 62 -13.41 -12.17 0.17
CA LEU A 62 -12.97 -11.79 1.52
C LEU A 62 -11.51 -11.30 1.52
N GLY A 63 -10.63 -11.99 0.80
CA GLY A 63 -9.22 -11.58 0.66
C GLY A 63 -9.06 -10.28 -0.10
N ALA A 64 -9.84 -10.09 -1.17
CA ALA A 64 -9.89 -8.83 -1.91
C ALA A 64 -10.34 -7.66 -1.02
N LEU A 65 -11.38 -7.87 -0.20
CA LEU A 65 -11.92 -6.85 0.71
C LEU A 65 -10.91 -6.49 1.82
N ILE A 66 -10.22 -7.49 2.39
CA ILE A 66 -9.16 -7.30 3.39
C ILE A 66 -8.01 -6.47 2.84
N LEU A 67 -7.66 -6.64 1.56
CA LEU A 67 -6.60 -5.84 0.91
C LEU A 67 -7.07 -4.45 0.47
N PHE A 68 -8.33 -4.33 0.05
CA PHE A 68 -8.86 -3.06 -0.45
C PHE A 68 -9.16 -2.05 0.66
N LEU A 69 -9.74 -2.48 1.79
CA LEU A 69 -10.11 -1.58 2.89
C LEU A 69 -8.96 -0.70 3.41
N PRO A 70 -7.76 -1.22 3.71
CA PRO A 70 -6.65 -0.41 4.22
C PRO A 70 -6.04 0.48 3.15
N MET A 71 -6.32 0.23 1.86
CA MET A 71 -5.85 1.07 0.76
C MET A 71 -6.57 2.43 0.73
N LEU A 72 -7.86 2.49 1.10
CA LEU A 72 -8.63 3.73 1.15
C LEU A 72 -7.98 4.82 2.02
N PRO A 73 -7.66 4.57 3.31
CA PRO A 73 -7.00 5.56 4.15
C PRO A 73 -5.59 5.92 3.67
N VAL A 74 -4.85 4.98 3.06
CA VAL A 74 -3.56 5.28 2.41
C VAL A 74 -3.75 6.26 1.26
N PHE A 75 -4.79 6.06 0.44
CA PHE A 75 -5.12 6.95 -0.67
C PHE A 75 -5.48 8.36 -0.19
N ILE A 76 -6.28 8.47 0.87
CA ILE A 76 -6.62 9.74 1.52
C ILE A 76 -5.35 10.46 2.00
N GLY A 77 -4.42 9.73 2.61
CA GLY A 77 -3.13 10.28 3.08
C GLY A 77 -2.22 10.76 1.93
N ILE A 78 -2.18 10.02 0.82
CA ILE A 78 -1.42 10.41 -0.39
C ILE A 78 -2.03 11.67 -1.00
N VAL A 79 -3.35 11.71 -1.18
CA VAL A 79 -4.07 12.90 -1.69
C VAL A 79 -3.83 14.09 -0.77
N GLY A 80 -3.91 13.89 0.56
CA GLY A 80 -3.60 14.91 1.56
C GLY A 80 -2.19 15.49 1.41
N THR A 81 -1.20 14.63 1.20
CA THR A 81 0.18 15.04 0.93
C THR A 81 0.28 15.87 -0.36
N TYR A 82 -0.41 15.46 -1.41
CA TYR A 82 -0.38 16.16 -2.70
C TYR A 82 -0.98 17.57 -2.63
N ILE A 83 -2.09 17.75 -1.92
CA ILE A 83 -2.74 19.06 -1.77
C ILE A 83 -2.18 19.88 -0.59
N GLY A 84 -1.19 19.37 0.13
CA GLY A 84 -0.61 20.02 1.30
C GLY A 84 -1.54 20.12 2.53
N ASN A 85 -2.56 19.25 2.62
CA ASN A 85 -3.55 19.29 3.71
C ASN A 85 -3.15 18.33 4.85
N MET A 86 -2.59 18.89 5.93
CA MET A 86 -2.18 18.12 7.11
C MET A 86 -3.32 17.30 7.74
N TYR A 87 -4.57 17.79 7.74
CA TYR A 87 -5.69 17.06 8.32
C TYR A 87 -5.97 15.77 7.56
N MET A 88 -5.84 15.77 6.23
CA MET A 88 -6.01 14.57 5.41
C MET A 88 -4.84 13.59 5.56
N ILE A 89 -3.61 14.09 5.74
CA ILE A 89 -2.43 13.26 6.01
C ILE A 89 -2.62 12.51 7.33
N ILE A 90 -2.92 13.25 8.41
CA ILE A 90 -3.14 12.68 9.74
C ILE A 90 -4.38 11.77 9.74
N GLY A 91 -5.47 12.21 9.10
CA GLY A 91 -6.69 11.42 8.97
C GLY A 91 -6.49 10.10 8.21
N GLY A 92 -5.70 10.11 7.14
CA GLY A 92 -5.31 8.90 6.42
C GLY A 92 -4.46 7.96 7.28
N LEU A 93 -3.49 8.50 8.03
CA LEU A 93 -2.63 7.70 8.90
C LEU A 93 -3.41 7.08 10.06
N VAL A 94 -4.23 7.85 10.76
CA VAL A 94 -5.11 7.36 11.84
C VAL A 94 -6.12 6.35 11.29
N GLY A 95 -6.74 6.67 10.15
CA GLY A 95 -7.69 5.79 9.47
C GLY A 95 -7.08 4.45 9.10
N PHE A 96 -5.81 4.41 8.67
CA PHE A 96 -5.11 3.17 8.35
C PHE A 96 -5.01 2.24 9.56
N PHE A 97 -4.66 2.77 10.74
CA PHE A 97 -4.60 1.98 11.97
C PHE A 97 -5.98 1.48 12.42
N ILE A 98 -7.01 2.34 12.37
CA ILE A 98 -8.38 1.96 12.74
C ILE A 98 -8.87 0.83 11.84
N VAL A 99 -8.72 0.98 10.53
CA VAL A 99 -9.10 -0.04 9.55
C VAL A 99 -8.28 -1.31 9.73
N GLY A 100 -6.97 -1.19 9.98
CA GLY A 100 -6.08 -2.32 10.26
C GLY A 100 -6.53 -3.15 11.47
N ILE A 101 -6.92 -2.50 12.58
CA ILE A 101 -7.45 -3.18 13.76
C ILE A 101 -8.75 -3.91 13.42
N ALA A 102 -9.66 -3.28 12.68
CA ALA A 102 -10.91 -3.89 12.25
C ALA A 102 -10.66 -5.15 11.39
N ILE A 103 -9.70 -5.08 10.46
CA ILE A 103 -9.30 -6.20 9.60
C ILE A 103 -8.73 -7.35 10.43
N ILE A 104 -7.83 -7.09 11.38
CA ILE A 104 -7.26 -8.12 12.25
C ILE A 104 -8.38 -8.85 13.01
N LYS A 105 -9.35 -8.10 13.54
CA LYS A 105 -10.49 -8.66 14.24
C LYS A 105 -11.33 -9.56 13.33
N ILE A 106 -11.59 -9.12 12.09
CA ILE A 106 -12.31 -9.92 11.08
C ILE A 106 -11.50 -11.17 10.72
N ALA A 107 -10.24 -11.03 10.36
CA ALA A 107 -9.37 -12.15 9.96
C ALA A 107 -9.26 -13.21 11.06
N SER A 108 -9.16 -12.80 12.33
CA SER A 108 -9.12 -13.73 13.48
C SER A 108 -10.39 -14.57 13.66
N LYS A 109 -11.54 -14.10 13.13
CA LYS A 109 -12.82 -14.81 13.17
C LYS A 109 -12.95 -15.85 12.05
N TYR A 110 -12.27 -15.64 10.92
CA TYR A 110 -12.39 -16.47 9.72
C TYR A 110 -11.20 -17.42 9.49
N ILE A 111 -10.07 -17.20 10.17
CA ILE A 111 -8.90 -18.08 10.10
C ILE A 111 -8.82 -18.85 11.43
N PRO A 112 -9.23 -20.13 11.49
CA PRO A 112 -9.08 -20.94 12.69
C PRO A 112 -7.58 -21.12 13.02
N LYS A 113 -7.26 -21.11 14.32
CA LYS A 113 -5.90 -21.29 14.85
C LYS A 113 -5.30 -22.63 14.44
#